data_AF-A0A929V1N9-F1
#
_entry.id   AF-A0A929V1N9-F1
#
_cell.length_a   1.000
_cell.length_b   1.000
_cell.length_c   1.000
_cell.angle_alpha   90.00
_cell.angle_beta   90.00
_cell.angle_gamma   90.00
#
_symmetry.space_group_name_H-M   'P 1'
#
loop_
_entity.id
_entity.type
_entity.pdbx_description
1 polymer ?
#
loop_
_entity_poly.entity_id
_entity_poly.type
_entity_poly.pdbx_seq_one_letter_code
_entity_poly.pdbx_strand_id
1 'polypeptide(L)'
;MKVTTKNISETKVEITVTLDKNDLQTAKEQAVARLAKEVNVQGFRKGKVPAEIAEKHINPNDLASTTADIAVRRTVPMAFSEAKKAPLMIPNVEITKFVPDETLEYKAEA
;
A
#
# COMPACT_ATOMS: atom_id res chain seq x y z
N MET A 1 -3.74 10.60 -5.67
CA MET A 1 -2.75 10.90 -4.62
C MET A 1 -2.79 12.37 -4.20
N LYS A 2 -2.96 12.64 -2.90
CA LYS A 2 -2.79 13.96 -2.27
C LYS A 2 -1.65 13.89 -1.26
N VAL A 3 -0.69 14.80 -1.35
CA VAL A 3 0.47 14.87 -0.45
C VAL A 3 0.41 16.17 0.35
N THR A 4 0.34 16.04 1.67
CA THR A 4 0.40 17.18 2.60
C THR A 4 1.71 17.10 3.37
N THR A 5 2.50 18.18 3.34
CA THR A 5 3.78 18.26 4.04
C THR A 5 3.64 19.17 5.26
N LYS A 6 4.06 18.70 6.43
CA LYS A 6 4.13 19.48 7.66
C LYS A 6 5.56 19.42 8.21
N ASN A 7 6.20 20.57 8.34
CA ASN A 7 7.51 20.67 8.98
C ASN A 7 7.32 20.66 10.50
N ILE A 8 7.89 19.66 11.18
CA ILE A 8 7.83 19.55 12.64
C ILE A 8 9.05 20.23 13.29
N SER A 9 10.21 20.18 12.63
CA SER A 9 11.43 20.85 13.08
C SER A 9 12.36 21.15 11.89
N GLU A 10 13.50 21.78 12.15
CA GLU A 10 14.50 22.13 11.12
C GLU A 10 15.02 20.90 10.34
N THR A 11 14.96 19.71 10.97
CA THR A 11 15.40 18.45 10.38
C THR A 11 14.33 17.36 10.32
N LYS A 12 13.07 17.62 10.73
CA LYS A 12 11.98 16.63 10.71
C LYS A 12 10.76 17.11 9.94
N VAL A 13 10.24 16.24 9.08
CA VAL A 13 9.10 16.47 8.21
C VAL A 13 8.12 15.31 8.32
N GLU A 14 6.86 15.64 8.60
CA GLU A 14 5.72 14.73 8.49
C GLU A 14 5.09 14.90 7.12
N ILE A 15 5.01 13.83 6.33
CA ILE A 15 4.29 13.78 5.07
C ILE A 15 3.05 12.94 5.27
N THR A 16 1.88 13.55 5.18
CA THR A 16 0.61 12.83 5.13
C THR A 16 0.25 12.58 3.67
N VAL A 17 0.07 11.31 3.31
CA VAL A 17 -0.32 10.92 1.95
C VAL A 17 -1.69 10.28 2.01
N THR A 18 -2.61 10.82 1.21
CA THR A 18 -3.91 10.24 0.96
C THR A 18 -3.90 9.61 -0.43
N LEU A 19 -4.13 8.31 -0.49
CA LEU A 19 -4.25 7.55 -1.72
C LEU A 19 -5.71 7.36 -2.10
N ASP A 20 -5.98 7.58 -3.39
CA ASP A 20 -7.30 7.40 -3.98
C ASP A 20 -7.47 5.94 -4.46
N LYS A 21 -8.72 5.56 -4.73
CA LYS A 21 -9.09 4.22 -5.21
C LYS A 21 -8.28 3.74 -6.44
N ASN A 22 -7.94 4.65 -7.35
CA ASN A 22 -7.15 4.31 -8.55
C ASN A 22 -5.72 3.85 -8.20
N ASP A 23 -5.08 4.47 -7.21
CA ASP A 23 -3.74 4.09 -6.75
C ASP A 23 -3.79 2.74 -6.02
N LEU A 24 -4.87 2.51 -5.26
CA LEU A 24 -5.13 1.26 -4.56
C LEU A 24 -5.45 0.09 -5.50
N GLN A 25 -6.11 0.33 -6.64
CA GLN A 25 -6.46 -0.73 -7.59
C GLN A 25 -5.21 -1.42 -8.16
N THR A 26 -4.18 -0.65 -8.52
CA THR A 26 -2.92 -1.24 -9.01
C THR A 26 -2.21 -2.04 -7.90
N ALA A 27 -2.27 -1.54 -6.66
CA ALA A 27 -1.71 -2.26 -5.52
C ALA A 27 -2.51 -3.54 -5.20
N LYS A 28 -3.84 -3.51 -5.37
CA LYS A 28 -4.73 -4.67 -5.18
C LYS A 28 -4.43 -5.76 -6.20
N GLU A 29 -4.29 -5.41 -7.48
CA GLU A 29 -3.90 -6.39 -8.51
C GLU A 29 -2.56 -7.06 -8.21
N GLN A 30 -1.58 -6.29 -7.72
CA GLN A 30 -0.29 -6.84 -7.28
C GLN A 30 -0.41 -7.70 -6.02
N ALA A 31 -1.27 -7.32 -5.08
CA ALA A 31 -1.55 -8.10 -3.87
C ALA A 31 -2.21 -9.43 -4.23
N VAL A 32 -3.23 -9.42 -5.10
CA VAL A 32 -3.88 -10.64 -5.61
C VAL A 32 -2.86 -11.51 -6.32
N ALA A 33 -2.02 -10.95 -7.19
CA ALA A 33 -0.99 -11.73 -7.90
C ALA A 33 0.07 -12.34 -6.97
N ARG A 34 0.41 -11.67 -5.86
CA ARG A 34 1.29 -12.23 -4.82
C ARG A 34 0.60 -13.33 -4.03
N LEU A 35 -0.59 -13.06 -3.51
CA LEU A 35 -1.33 -14.01 -2.69
C LEU A 35 -1.75 -15.24 -3.50
N ALA A 36 -2.08 -15.09 -4.78
CA ALA A 36 -2.37 -16.21 -5.67
C ALA A 36 -1.19 -17.19 -5.82
N LYS A 37 0.06 -16.75 -5.61
CA LYS A 37 1.25 -17.63 -5.59
C LYS A 37 1.34 -18.48 -4.32
N GLU A 38 0.81 -17.97 -3.22
CA GLU A 38 0.90 -18.60 -1.91
C GLU A 38 -0.30 -19.48 -1.59
N VAL A 39 -1.48 -19.12 -2.12
CA VAL A 39 -2.74 -19.83 -1.89
C VAL A 39 -2.73 -21.19 -2.58
N ASN A 40 -3.12 -22.22 -1.83
CA ASN A 40 -3.40 -23.55 -2.35
C ASN A 40 -4.91 -23.71 -2.55
N VAL A 41 -5.36 -23.66 -3.80
CA VAL A 41 -6.77 -23.92 -4.15
C VAL A 41 -6.91 -25.34 -4.70
N GLN A 42 -7.91 -26.08 -4.22
CA GLN A 42 -8.21 -27.42 -4.70
C GLN A 42 -8.52 -27.39 -6.21
N GLY A 43 -7.84 -28.24 -6.99
CA GLY A 43 -7.98 -28.31 -8.45
C GLY A 43 -7.01 -27.44 -9.25
N PHE A 44 -6.25 -26.54 -8.60
CA PHE A 44 -5.23 -25.74 -9.27
C PHE A 44 -3.84 -26.06 -8.73
N ARG A 45 -2.85 -26.10 -9.63
CA ARG A 45 -1.45 -26.20 -9.22
C ARG A 45 -1.07 -24.92 -8.45
N LYS A 46 -0.37 -25.07 -7.33
CA LYS A 46 0.10 -23.95 -6.48
C LYS A 46 0.67 -22.82 -7.35
N GLY A 47 0.13 -21.61 -7.18
CA GLY A 47 0.55 -20.41 -7.90
C GLY A 47 0.05 -20.22 -9.33
N LYS A 48 -0.79 -21.12 -9.84
CA LYS A 48 -1.47 -21.00 -11.15
C LYS A 48 -2.98 -20.88 -10.99
N VAL A 49 -3.41 -20.22 -9.93
CA VAL A 49 -4.82 -19.94 -9.65
C VAL A 49 -5.22 -18.64 -10.35
N PRO A 50 -6.33 -18.61 -11.11
CA PRO A 50 -6.90 -17.37 -11.64
C PRO A 50 -7.25 -16.37 -10.54
N ALA A 51 -7.08 -15.08 -10.80
CA ALA A 51 -7.29 -14.00 -9.83
C ALA A 51 -8.69 -14.04 -9.18
N GLU A 52 -9.74 -14.28 -9.96
CA GLU A 52 -11.13 -14.35 -9.46
C GLU A 52 -11.37 -15.49 -8.45
N ILE A 53 -10.66 -16.61 -8.62
CA ILE A 53 -10.79 -17.77 -7.72
C ILE A 53 -9.92 -17.58 -6.48
N ALA A 54 -8.74 -16.97 -6.67
CA ALA A 54 -7.85 -16.60 -5.58
C ALA A 54 -8.53 -15.60 -4.64
N GLU A 55 -9.17 -14.55 -5.15
CA GLU A 55 -9.89 -13.56 -4.32
C GLU A 55 -10.98 -14.18 -3.43
N LYS A 56 -11.63 -15.27 -3.88
CA LYS A 56 -12.65 -15.97 -3.08
C LYS A 56 -12.07 -16.86 -1.97
N HIS A 57 -10.82 -17.30 -2.12
CA HIS A 57 -10.15 -18.16 -1.13
C HIS A 57 -9.18 -17.39 -0.23
N ILE A 58 -8.77 -16.19 -0.65
CA ILE A 58 -7.95 -15.28 0.12
C ILE A 58 -8.85 -14.59 1.15
N ASN A 59 -8.41 -14.53 2.41
CA ASN A 59 -9.14 -13.75 3.41
C ASN A 59 -9.14 -12.27 2.99
N PRO A 60 -10.29 -11.59 3.04
CA PRO A 60 -10.37 -10.17 2.68
C PRO A 60 -9.44 -9.30 3.53
N ASN A 61 -9.18 -9.70 4.78
CA ASN A 61 -8.22 -9.00 5.65
C ASN A 61 -6.75 -9.14 5.18
N ASP A 62 -6.34 -10.33 4.74
CA ASP A 62 -4.98 -10.57 4.23
C ASP A 62 -4.76 -9.81 2.91
N LEU A 63 -5.78 -9.81 2.05
CA LEU A 63 -5.76 -9.03 0.82
C LEU A 63 -5.63 -7.54 1.10
N ALA A 64 -6.42 -7.03 2.05
CA ALA A 64 -6.43 -5.63 2.38
C ALA A 64 -5.10 -5.20 3.03
N SER A 65 -4.56 -5.98 3.97
CA SER A 65 -3.25 -5.71 4.59
C SER A 65 -2.11 -5.73 3.57
N THR A 66 -2.09 -6.74 2.68
CA THR A 66 -1.06 -6.84 1.64
C THR A 66 -1.17 -5.71 0.62
N THR A 67 -2.40 -5.32 0.26
CA THR A 67 -2.66 -4.17 -0.63
C THR A 67 -2.15 -2.88 0.02
N ALA A 68 -2.41 -2.69 1.32
CA ALA A 68 -1.94 -1.53 2.06
C ALA A 68 -0.40 -1.46 2.11
N ASP A 69 0.27 -2.56 2.44
CA ASP A 69 1.74 -2.61 2.47
C ASP A 69 2.34 -2.30 1.09
N ILE A 70 1.82 -2.90 0.01
CA ILE A 70 2.29 -2.65 -1.36
C ILE A 70 2.06 -1.20 -1.76
N ALA A 71 0.87 -0.66 -1.47
CA ALA A 71 0.52 0.72 -1.77
C ALA A 71 1.51 1.67 -1.07
N VAL A 72 1.65 1.54 0.25
CA VAL A 72 2.57 2.36 1.08
C VAL A 72 4.00 2.29 0.56
N ARG A 73 4.54 1.08 0.32
CA ARG A 73 5.92 0.92 -0.17
C ARG A 73 6.17 1.62 -1.50
N ARG A 74 5.16 1.66 -2.37
CA ARG A 74 5.26 2.31 -3.68
C ARG A 74 5.10 3.83 -3.56
N THR A 75 4.18 4.28 -2.70
CA THR A 75 3.76 5.68 -2.66
C THR A 75 4.62 6.53 -1.74
N VAL A 76 5.26 5.96 -0.72
CA VAL A 76 6.22 6.66 0.15
C VAL A 76 7.34 7.32 -0.67
N PRO A 77 8.14 6.60 -1.47
CA PRO A 77 9.21 7.22 -2.25
C PRO A 77 8.67 8.21 -3.29
N MET A 78 7.49 7.95 -3.86
CA MET A 78 6.83 8.88 -4.79
C MET A 78 6.44 10.20 -4.09
N ALA A 79 5.88 10.13 -2.88
CA ALA A 79 5.48 11.29 -2.10
C ALA A 79 6.68 12.16 -1.69
N PHE A 80 7.77 11.53 -1.27
CA PHE A 80 9.02 12.24 -0.97
C PHE A 80 9.65 12.88 -2.22
N SER A 81 9.60 12.18 -3.36
CA SER A 81 10.06 12.73 -4.64
C SER A 81 9.20 13.91 -5.11
N GLU A 82 7.87 13.83 -4.96
CA GLU A 82 6.93 14.91 -5.31
C GLU A 82 7.11 16.12 -4.38
N ALA A 83 7.36 15.87 -3.09
CA ALA A 83 7.71 16.91 -2.12
C ALA A 83 9.13 17.46 -2.30
N LYS A 84 9.94 16.91 -3.23
CA LYS A 84 11.37 17.23 -3.43
C LYS A 84 12.20 17.19 -2.14
N LYS A 85 11.79 16.34 -1.19
CA LYS A 85 12.51 16.15 0.08
C LYS A 85 13.17 14.78 0.05
N ALA A 86 14.49 14.78 0.11
CA ALA A 86 15.25 13.54 0.25
C ALA A 86 15.30 13.18 1.75
N PRO A 87 14.62 12.12 2.19
CA PRO A 87 14.71 11.69 3.58
C PRO A 87 16.14 11.18 3.85
N LEU A 88 16.76 11.65 4.93
CA LEU A 88 18.10 11.21 5.34
C LEU A 88 18.05 9.85 6.07
N MET A 89 16.88 9.49 6.61
CA MET A 89 16.62 8.22 7.28
C MET A 89 15.46 7.47 6.62
N ILE A 90 15.32 6.18 6.94
CA ILE A 90 14.15 5.41 6.53
C ILE A 90 12.92 6.05 7.21
N PRO A 91 11.94 6.55 6.46
CA PRO A 91 10.77 7.19 7.04
C PRO A 91 9.97 6.20 7.87
N ASN A 92 9.57 6.59 9.08
CA ASN A 92 8.63 5.80 9.86
C ASN A 92 7.23 6.01 9.27
N VAL A 93 6.52 4.91 8.95
CA VAL A 93 5.20 4.99 8.34
C VAL A 93 4.14 4.50 9.30
N GLU A 94 3.20 5.37 9.62
CA GLU A 94 2.01 5.04 10.40
C GLU A 94 0.77 5.10 9.51
N ILE A 95 0.01 4.01 9.46
CA ILE A 95 -1.27 3.96 8.74
C ILE A 95 -2.35 4.52 9.67
N THR A 96 -2.85 5.72 9.36
CA THR A 96 -3.88 6.39 10.19
C THR A 96 -5.28 5.93 9.84
N LYS A 97 -5.54 5.66 8.56
CA LYS A 97 -6.85 5.22 8.10
C LYS A 97 -6.72 4.30 6.90
N PHE A 98 -7.33 3.14 7.00
CA PHE A 98 -7.37 2.19 5.90
C PHE A 98 -8.79 1.69 5.72
N VAL A 99 -9.40 2.06 4.60
CA VAL A 99 -10.69 1.55 4.15
C VAL A 99 -10.44 0.71 2.89
N PRO A 100 -10.65 -0.61 2.95
CA PRO A 100 -10.53 -1.48 1.79
C PRO A 100 -11.36 -0.94 0.61
N ASP A 101 -10.77 -0.91 -0.58
CA ASP A 101 -11.39 -0.45 -1.83
C ASP A 101 -11.79 1.04 -1.94
N GLU A 102 -11.47 1.86 -0.94
CA GLU A 102 -11.90 3.27 -0.93
C GLU A 102 -10.75 4.25 -0.69
N THR A 103 -10.08 4.20 0.47
CA THR A 103 -9.04 5.19 0.83
C THR A 103 -7.97 4.60 1.74
N LEU A 104 -6.72 5.01 1.50
CA LEU A 104 -5.60 4.73 2.41
C LEU A 104 -4.91 6.04 2.75
N GLU A 105 -4.95 6.40 4.03
CA GLU A 105 -4.19 7.52 4.58
C GLU A 105 -3.08 6.97 5.46
N TYR A 106 -1.87 7.39 5.16
CA TYR A 106 -0.72 7.10 5.99
C TYR A 106 0.10 8.37 6.20
N LYS A 107 0.74 8.42 7.36
CA LYS A 107 1.70 9.43 7.74
C LYS A 107 3.09 8.82 7.64
N ALA A 108 3.98 9.51 6.95
CA ALA A 108 5.39 9.17 6.88
C ALA A 108 6.19 10.27 7.57
N GLU A 109 6.94 9.93 8.60
CA GLU A 109 7.83 10.84 9.33
C GLU A 109 9.28 10.58 8.92
N ALA A 110 10.00 11.62 8.51
CA ALA A 110 11.44 11.58 8.18
C ALA A 110 12.20 12.78 8.72
#